data_AF-A0A7H8N9Y0-F1
#
_entry.id   AF-A0A7H8N9Y0-F1
#
_cell.length_a   1.000
_cell.length_b   1.000
_cell.length_c   1.000
_cell.angle_alpha   90.00
_cell.angle_beta   90.00
_cell.angle_gamma   90.00
#
_symmetry.space_group_name_H-M   'P 1'
#
loop_
_entity.id
_entity.type
_entity.pdbx_description
1 polymer ?
#
loop_
_entity_poly.entity_id
_entity_poly.type
_entity_poly.pdbx_seq_one_letter_code
_entity_poly.pdbx_strand_id
1 'polypeptide(L)' 'MELTQRVAGEDPDCDSGDCANVFRTDRPDTIAIQGYLTDLPTPDGEAVVTIPERVLREAARALGW' A
#
# COMPACT_ATOMS: atom_id res chain seq x y z
N MET A 1 6.83 5.13 -16.28
CA MET A 1 6.64 4.32 -15.07
C MET A 1 5.15 4.07 -14.97
N GLU A 2 4.69 2.94 -15.49
CA GLU A 2 3.27 2.63 -15.59
C GLU A 2 2.89 1.75 -14.40
N LEU A 3 2.10 2.30 -13.45
CA LEU A 3 1.57 1.57 -12.30
C LEU A 3 0.32 0.80 -12.75
N THR A 4 0.49 -0.31 -13.46
CA THR A 4 -0.60 -0.93 -14.24
C THR A 4 -1.48 -1.92 -13.50
N GLN A 5 -1.09 -2.40 -12.31
CA GLN A 5 -1.85 -3.46 -11.65
C GLN A 5 -2.04 -3.22 -10.15
N ARG A 6 -3.29 -2.88 -9.79
CA ARG A 6 -3.80 -2.83 -8.42
C ARG A 6 -3.90 -4.27 -7.89
N VAL A 7 -3.20 -4.55 -6.80
CA VAL A 7 -3.10 -5.91 -6.23
C VAL A 7 -4.22 -6.20 -5.22
N ALA A 8 -4.78 -5.16 -4.60
CA ALA A 8 -5.85 -5.26 -3.60
C ALA A 8 -6.76 -4.02 -3.61
N GLY A 9 -8.02 -4.19 -3.18
CA GLY A 9 -9.04 -3.13 -3.13
C GLY A 9 -10.33 -3.40 -3.93
N GLU A 10 -10.63 -4.67 -4.22
CA GLU A 10 -11.85 -5.13 -4.92
C GLU A 10 -12.55 -6.32 -4.21
N ASP A 11 -12.14 -6.68 -2.98
CA ASP A 11 -12.84 -7.65 -2.12
C ASP A 11 -14.20 -7.06 -1.67
N PRO A 12 -15.29 -7.83 -1.53
CA PRO A 12 -16.53 -7.35 -0.90
C PRO A 12 -16.34 -6.78 0.53
N ASP A 13 -15.30 -7.16 1.27
CA ASP A 13 -14.91 -6.51 2.53
C ASP A 13 -14.04 -5.24 2.32
N CYS A 14 -13.56 -4.99 1.10
CA CYS A 14 -12.79 -3.81 0.63
C CYS A 14 -13.56 -2.95 -0.40
N ASP A 15 -14.89 -2.91 -0.35
CA ASP A 15 -15.78 -2.28 -1.35
C ASP A 15 -15.69 -0.73 -1.38
N SER A 16 -15.52 -0.08 -0.23
CA SER A 16 -15.76 1.37 -0.07
C SER A 16 -14.52 2.27 -0.15
N GLY A 17 -13.38 1.78 -0.65
CA GLY A 17 -12.12 2.55 -0.65
C GLY A 17 -11.39 2.53 0.71
N ASP A 18 -11.71 1.53 1.53
CA ASP A 18 -11.19 1.37 2.89
C ASP A 18 -9.90 0.54 2.97
N CYS A 19 -9.35 0.14 1.82
CA CYS A 19 -8.13 -0.67 1.69
C CYS A 19 -7.01 0.11 1.00
N ALA A 20 -5.76 -0.23 1.33
CA ALA A 20 -4.61 0.51 0.82
C ALA A 20 -4.49 0.23 -0.66
N ASN A 21 -4.22 1.26 -1.46
CA ASN A 21 -3.86 1.04 -2.84
C ASN A 21 -2.44 0.48 -2.90
N VAL A 22 -2.35 -0.80 -3.23
CA VAL A 22 -1.10 -1.55 -3.38
C VAL A 22 -0.87 -1.86 -4.85
N PHE A 23 0.35 -1.62 -5.32
CA PHE A 23 0.76 -1.80 -6.71
C PHE A 23 1.95 -2.75 -6.81
N ARG A 24 1.98 -3.54 -7.89
CA ARG A 24 3.21 -4.25 -8.30
C ARG A 24 4.24 -3.22 -8.75
N THR A 25 5.49 -3.49 -8.44
CA THR A 25 6.62 -2.71 -8.94
C THR A 25 7.48 -3.56 -9.87
N ASP A 26 8.33 -2.89 -10.64
CA ASP A 26 9.36 -3.49 -11.46
C ASP A 26 10.60 -3.91 -10.66
N ARG A 27 10.68 -3.53 -9.38
CA ARG A 27 11.76 -3.90 -8.47
C ARG A 27 11.49 -5.28 -7.86
N PRO A 28 12.48 -6.19 -7.85
CA PRO A 28 12.32 -7.52 -7.30
C PRO A 28 11.94 -7.45 -5.82
N ASP A 29 11.02 -8.32 -5.41
CA ASP A 29 10.58 -8.50 -4.02
C ASP A 29 10.07 -7.23 -3.31
N THR A 30 9.52 -6.27 -4.07
CA THR A 30 8.94 -5.04 -3.50
C THR A 30 7.54 -4.72 -4.05
N ILE A 31 6.74 -4.08 -3.19
CA ILE A 31 5.42 -3.54 -3.50
C ILE A 31 5.40 -2.03 -3.24
N ALA A 32 4.57 -1.29 -3.97
CA ALA A 32 4.33 0.12 -3.69
C ALA A 32 2.98 0.29 -2.99
N ILE A 33 2.94 1.15 -1.97
CA ILE A 33 1.75 1.44 -1.18
C ILE A 33 1.50 2.96 -1.25
N GLN A 34 0.26 3.37 -1.58
CA GLN A 34 -0.12 4.77 -1.57
C GLN A 34 -0.28 5.31 -0.15
N GLY A 35 0.29 6.48 0.14
CA GLY A 35 0.15 7.19 1.41
C GLY A 35 0.57 8.65 1.31
N TYR A 36 0.66 9.34 2.45
CA TYR A 36 1.13 10.73 2.55
C TYR A 36 2.58 10.78 3.05
N LEU A 37 3.44 11.58 2.42
CA LEU A 37 4.84 11.72 2.85
C LEU A 37 4.96 12.18 4.31
N THR A 38 6.04 11.77 4.94
CA THR A 38 6.42 12.17 6.31
C THR A 38 7.81 12.78 6.31
N ASP A 39 8.12 13.56 7.34
CA ASP A 39 9.45 14.14 7.53
C ASP A 39 10.41 13.21 8.29
N LEU A 40 10.09 11.91 8.41
CA LEU A 40 10.97 10.95 9.07
C LEU A 40 12.27 10.77 8.27
N PRO A 41 13.43 10.73 8.95
CA PRO A 41 14.72 10.56 8.28
C PRO A 41 14.79 9.19 7.60
N THR A 42 15.27 9.17 6.35
CA THR A 42 15.41 7.97 5.50
C THR A 42 16.70 8.00 4.69
N PRO A 43 17.26 6.85 4.28
CA PRO A 43 18.39 6.77 3.36
C PRO A 43 18.10 7.37 1.98
N ASP A 44 19.16 7.63 1.21
CA ASP A 44 19.04 8.18 -0.14
C ASP A 44 18.20 7.26 -1.05
N GLY A 45 17.13 7.84 -1.63
CA GLY A 45 16.22 7.14 -2.53
C GLY A 45 15.08 6.38 -1.83
N GLU A 46 14.96 6.47 -0.51
CA GLU A 46 13.85 5.93 0.27
C GLU A 46 12.89 7.04 0.74
N ALA A 47 11.66 6.66 1.08
CA ALA A 47 10.67 7.56 1.67
C ALA A 47 9.75 6.78 2.60
N VAL A 48 9.36 7.40 3.72
CA VAL A 48 8.28 6.89 4.58
C VAL A 48 7.00 7.63 4.26
N VAL A 49 5.91 6.87 4.17
CA VAL A 49 4.56 7.38 4.02
C VAL A 49 3.69 7.00 5.21
N THR A 50 2.75 7.85 5.57
CA THR A 50 1.65 7.53 6.47
C THR A 50 0.46 6.98 5.68
N ILE A 51 -0.17 5.96 6.25
CA ILE A 51 -1.45 5.41 5.81
C ILE A 51 -2.37 5.33 7.03
N PRO A 52 -3.71 5.42 6.86
CA PRO A 52 -4.61 5.22 7.99
C PRO A 52 -4.42 3.80 8.56
N GLU A 53 -4.25 3.68 9.88
CA GLU A 53 -3.98 2.39 10.53
C GLU A 53 -5.04 1.33 10.21
N ARG A 54 -6.32 1.72 10.17
CA ARG A 54 -7.45 0.85 9.83
C ARG A 54 -7.25 0.14 8.49
N VAL A 55 -6.68 0.85 7.52
CA VAL A 55 -6.49 0.39 6.15
C VAL A 55 -5.45 -0.76 6.10
N LEU A 56 -4.39 -0.64 6.90
CA LEU A 56 -3.37 -1.68 7.01
C LEU A 56 -3.90 -2.92 7.75
N ARG A 57 -4.69 -2.71 8.81
CA ARG A 57 -5.29 -3.81 9.58
C ARG A 57 -6.25 -4.64 8.75
N GLU A 58 -7.12 -4.00 7.97
CA GLU A 58 -8.05 -4.70 7.08
C GLU A 58 -7.31 -5.43 5.95
N ALA A 59 -6.27 -4.82 5.37
CA ALA A 59 -5.43 -5.48 4.37
C ALA A 59 -4.75 -6.75 4.93
N ALA A 60 -4.23 -6.69 6.17
CA ALA A 60 -3.64 -7.86 6.83
C ALA A 60 -4.67 -8.95 7.11
N ARG A 61 -5.87 -8.57 7.62
CA ARG A 61 -7.00 -9.49 7.84
C ARG A 61 -7.40 -10.20 6.54
N ALA A 62 -7.57 -9.46 5.45
CA ALA A 62 -8.01 -10.00 4.16
C ALA A 62 -7.01 -11.02 3.58
N LEU A 63 -5.71 -10.84 3.84
CA LEU A 63 -4.66 -11.76 3.41
C LEU A 63 -4.42 -12.93 4.39
N GLY A 64 -5.16 -12.99 5.50
CA GLY A 64 -5.05 -14.07 6.49
C GLY A 64 -3.73 -14.06 7.29
N TRP A 65 -3.12 -12.89 7.46
CA TRP A 65 -1.92 -12.70 8.27
C TRP A 65 -2.22 -12.50 9.76
#